data_AF-A0MZ88-F1
#
_entry.id   AF-A0MZ88-F1
#
_cell.length_a   1.000
_cell.length_b   1.000
_cell.length_c   1.000
_cell.angle_alpha   90.00
_cell.angle_beta   90.00
_cell.angle_gamma   90.00
#
_symmetry.space_group_name_H-M   'P 1'
#
loop_
_entity.id
_entity.type
_entity.pdbx_description
1 polymer ?
#
loop_
_entity_poly.entity_id
_entity_poly.type
_entity_poly.pdbx_seq_one_letter_code
_entity_poly.pdbx_strand_id
1 'polypeptide(L)' 'NYVWIGLNFTFQKRTWTWVDGSPLDSNIFLIKGPAKENSCATIKENRIYSETCSSVFKWICQY' A
#
# COMPACT_ATOMS: atom_id res chain seq x y z
N ASN A 1 10.11 -6.62 10.01
CA ASN A 1 8.82 -6.06 10.48
C ASN A 1 8.10 -5.39 9.34
N TYR A 2 6.77 -5.44 9.36
CA TYR A 2 5.95 -4.68 8.41
C TYR A 2 5.95 -3.21 8.82
N VAL A 3 6.04 -2.33 7.81
CA VAL A 3 6.05 -0.88 7.99
C VAL A 3 5.11 -0.28 6.97
N TRP A 4 4.22 0.61 7.39
CA TRP A 4 3.32 1.32 6.50
C TRP A 4 4.09 2.21 5.53
N ILE A 5 3.64 2.20 4.29
CA ILE A 5 4.01 3.18 3.25
C ILE A 5 2.73 3.90 2.80
N GLY A 6 2.88 5.07 2.18
CA GLY A 6 1.77 5.91 1.75
C GLY A 6 1.01 5.38 0.53
N LEU A 7 0.58 4.11 0.54
CA LEU A 7 -0.07 3.45 -0.58
C LEU A 7 -1.36 2.75 -0.09
N ASN A 8 -2.48 3.01 -0.75
CA ASN A 8 -3.78 2.42 -0.40
C ASN A 8 -4.52 1.89 -1.63
N PHE A 9 -5.45 0.96 -1.40
CA PHE A 9 -6.37 0.52 -2.44
C PHE A 9 -7.56 1.47 -2.50
N THR A 10 -7.71 2.17 -3.63
CA THR A 10 -8.81 3.10 -3.85
C THR A 10 -9.95 2.38 -4.56
N PHE A 11 -11.08 2.18 -3.87
CA PHE A 11 -12.24 1.47 -4.43
C PHE A 11 -12.81 2.15 -5.70
N GLN A 12 -12.89 3.49 -5.70
CA GLN A 12 -13.40 4.27 -6.85
C GLN A 12 -12.60 4.02 -8.13
N LYS A 13 -11.27 3.92 -8.02
CA LYS A 13 -10.37 3.69 -9.15
C LYS A 13 -10.07 2.19 -9.38
N ARG A 14 -10.57 1.31 -8.49
CA ARG A 14 -10.27 -0.13 -8.43
C ARG A 14 -8.78 -0.44 -8.57
N THR A 15 -7.92 0.40 -8.00
CA THR A 15 -6.47 0.31 -8.14
C THR A 15 -5.74 0.83 -6.90
N TRP A 16 -4.44 0.56 -6.85
CA TRP A 16 -3.54 1.11 -5.84
C TRP A 16 -3.12 2.53 -6.21
N THR A 17 -3.26 3.46 -5.26
CA THR A 17 -2.89 4.86 -5.43
C THR A 17 -2.04 5.31 -4.25
N TRP A 18 -1.00 6.11 -4.52
CA TRP A 18 -0.25 6.77 -3.47
C TRP A 18 -1.12 7.83 -2.79
N VAL A 19 -0.87 8.10 -1.51
CA VAL A 19 -1.66 9.04 -0.70
C VAL A 19 -1.51 10.50 -1.15
N ASP A 20 -0.48 10.81 -1.93
CA ASP A 20 -0.28 12.11 -2.60
C ASP A 20 -1.11 12.26 -3.89
N GLY A 21 -1.80 11.19 -4.31
CA GLY A 21 -2.61 11.13 -5.52
C GLY A 21 -1.88 10.60 -6.76
N SER A 22 -0.57 10.34 -6.66
CA SER A 22 0.24 9.79 -7.74
C SER A 22 -0.20 8.35 -8.09
N PRO A 23 -0.20 7.96 -9.38
CA PRO A 23 -0.51 6.59 -9.77
C PRO A 23 0.64 5.63 -9.39
N LEU A 24 0.31 4.40 -9.04
CA LEU A 24 1.30 3.34 -8.88
C LEU A 24 1.71 2.76 -10.25
N ASP A 25 3.01 2.61 -10.49
CA ASP A 25 3.50 1.80 -11.61
C ASP A 25 3.45 0.30 -11.27
N SER A 26 2.40 -0.37 -11.74
CA SER A 26 2.17 -1.79 -11.51
C SER A 26 3.17 -2.72 -12.21
N ASN A 27 3.96 -2.22 -13.16
CA ASN A 27 5.01 -3.02 -13.81
C ASN A 27 6.26 -3.16 -12.94
N ILE A 28 6.49 -2.16 -12.08
CA ILE A 28 7.65 -2.11 -11.19
C ILE A 28 7.28 -2.64 -9.80
N PHE A 29 6.10 -2.27 -9.29
CA PHE A 29 5.67 -2.58 -7.93
C PHE A 29 4.65 -3.72 -7.88
N LEU A 30 5.10 -4.90 -7.47
CA LEU A 30 4.22 -6.04 -7.25
C LEU A 30 3.74 -6.08 -5.79
N ILE A 31 2.42 -6.05 -5.60
CA ILE A 31 1.79 -6.09 -4.29
C ILE A 31 1.27 -7.49 -4.03
N LYS A 32 1.66 -8.08 -2.89
CA LYS A 32 1.18 -9.40 -2.46
C LYS A 32 -0.03 -9.28 -1.55
N GLY A 33 -1.08 -10.03 -1.84
CA GLY A 33 -2.28 -10.08 -1.01
C GLY A 33 -3.50 -9.44 -1.70
N PRO A 34 -4.61 -9.29 -0.97
CA PRO A 34 -5.89 -8.89 -1.56
C PRO A 34 -5.90 -7.40 -1.96
N ALA A 35 -6.43 -7.10 -3.15
CA ALA A 35 -6.68 -5.74 -3.60
C ALA A 35 -8.18 -5.42 -3.43
N LYS A 36 -8.58 -5.07 -2.21
CA LYS A 36 -9.98 -4.85 -1.83
C LYS A 36 -10.15 -3.59 -0.99
N GLU A 37 -11.39 -3.19 -0.74
CA GLU A 37 -11.71 -2.11 0.17
C GLU A 37 -11.01 -2.31 1.54
N ASN A 38 -10.58 -1.21 2.15
CA ASN A 38 -9.84 -1.19 3.42
C ASN A 38 -8.47 -1.89 3.38
N SER A 39 -7.84 -1.97 2.20
CA SER A 39 -6.47 -2.47 2.05
C SER A 39 -5.46 -1.32 1.97
N CYS A 40 -4.42 -1.40 2.80
CA CYS A 40 -3.28 -0.49 2.83
C CYS A 40 -1.99 -1.28 2.59
N ALA A 41 -0.96 -0.62 2.08
CA ALA A 41 0.28 -1.30 1.72
C ALA A 41 1.33 -1.16 2.82
N THR A 42 1.94 -2.28 3.18
CA THR A 42 3.13 -2.35 4.03
C THR A 42 4.33 -2.83 3.22
N ILE A 43 5.52 -2.42 3.63
CA ILE A 43 6.77 -3.00 3.15
C ILE A 43 7.37 -3.90 4.24
N LYS A 44 7.88 -5.05 3.82
CA LYS A 44 8.71 -5.93 4.64
C LYS A 44 9.84 -6.45 3.75
N GLU A 45 11.07 -6.24 4.21
CA GLU A 45 12.29 -6.48 3.41
C GLU A 45 12.22 -5.68 2.11
N ASN A 46 12.09 -6.34 0.96
CA ASN A 46 12.06 -5.71 -0.36
C ASN A 46 10.76 -6.02 -1.12
N ARG A 47 9.65 -6.22 -0.38
CA ARG A 47 8.35 -6.62 -0.94
C ARG A 47 7.23 -5.82 -0.31
N ILE A 48 6.23 -5.51 -1.14
CA ILE A 48 5.01 -4.81 -0.73
C ILE A 48 3.91 -5.84 -0.46
N TYR A 49 3.22 -5.67 0.66
CA TYR A 49 2.14 -6.52 1.12
C TYR A 49 0.88 -5.69 1.35
N SER A 50 -0.25 -6.25 0.93
CA SER A 50 -1.56 -5.73 1.27
C SER A 50 -1.96 -6.20 2.66
N GLU A 51 -2.28 -5.24 3.52
CA GLU A 51 -2.72 -5.45 4.90
C GLU A 51 -4.00 -4.65 5.17
N THR A 52 -4.74 -5.05 6.19
CA THR A 52 -5.92 -4.29 6.62
C THR A 52 -5.48 -2.94 7.19
N CYS A 53 -6.07 -1.83 6.73
CA CYS A 53 -5.65 -0.49 7.17
C CYS A 53 -5.77 -0.26 8.69
N SER A 54 -6.61 -1.04 9.38
CA SER A 54 -6.76 -0.97 10.84
C SER A 54 -5.64 -1.67 11.63
N SER A 55 -4.72 -2.37 10.96
CA SER A 55 -3.57 -3.00 11.61
C SER A 55 -2.59 -1.96 12.17
N VAL A 56 -2.00 -2.25 13.32
CA VAL A 56 -1.08 -1.33 14.00
C VAL A 56 0.37 -1.66 13.65
N PHE A 57 0.98 -0.84 12.79
CA PHE A 57 2.39 -0.93 12.42
C PHE A 57 3.08 0.44 12.51
N LYS A 58 4.42 0.44 12.54
CA LYS A 58 5.20 1.67 12.35
C LYS A 58 5.06 2.15 10.89
N TRP A 59 5.42 3.40 10.61
CA TRP A 59 5.34 3.99 9.27
C TRP A 59 6.63 4.72 8.89
N ILE A 60 6.83 4.94 7.59
CA ILE A 60 7.87 5.80 7.02
C ILE A 60 7.20 7.04 6.44
N CYS A 61 7.80 8.21 6.67
CA CYS A 61 7.36 9.47 6.08
C CYS A 61 8.30 9.89 4.94
N GLN A 62 7.74 10.56 3.93
CA GLN A 62 8.46 11.31 2.91
C GLN A 62 8.11 12.80 3.11
N TYR A 63 9.10 13.68 2.89
CA TYR A 63 8.92 15.13 2.86
C TYR A 63 8.96 15.62 1.41
#